data_AF-A0A522X3X4-F1
#
_entry.id   AF-A0A522X3X4-F1
#
_cell.length_a   1.000
_cell.length_b   1.000
_cell.length_c   1.000
_cell.angle_alpha   90.00
_cell.angle_beta   90.00
_cell.angle_gamma   90.00
#
_symmetry.space_group_name_H-M   'P 1'
#
loop_
_entity.id
_entity.type
_entity.pdbx_description
1 polymer ?
#
loop_
_entity_poly.entity_id
_entity_poly.type
_entity_poly.pdbx_seq_one_letter_code
_entity_poly.pdbx_strand_id
1 'polypeptide(L)'
;MSIDLNETIGSSYPANPEDVWNVKTTMNDLGYYDPPASYGMTPWPDTPMFEGIKTFQKDHGLDVDGVMYPDGPTVKAINEKATAADNSGSNNNDQLAYNPAGTNLLDMIMQRGQKGGGGGGNSCPGERGPGSDEDCDRLADLDDEMCRRLPPLPRLRQQCWESASQRNAACKAGRPMPPLNTGDW
;
A
#
# COMPACT_ATOMS: atom_id res chain seq x y z
N MET A 1 11.29 4.52 -4.49
CA MET A 1 10.80 5.44 -5.52
C MET A 1 11.64 6.72 -5.53
N SER A 2 12.03 7.20 -6.71
CA SER A 2 12.73 8.48 -6.92
C SER A 2 12.10 9.18 -8.11
N ILE A 3 11.88 10.49 -7.99
CA ILE A 3 11.36 11.35 -9.04
C ILE A 3 12.53 12.03 -9.73
N ASP A 4 12.50 12.02 -11.06
CA ASP A 4 13.35 12.85 -11.90
C ASP A 4 12.42 13.69 -12.79
N LEU A 5 12.67 15.00 -12.86
CA LEU A 5 11.81 15.91 -13.61
C LEU A 5 12.47 16.29 -14.92
N ASN A 6 11.74 16.10 -16.02
CA ASN A 6 12.17 16.57 -17.33
C ASN A 6 12.00 18.09 -17.47
N GLU A 7 10.94 18.64 -16.88
CA GLU A 7 10.60 20.07 -16.94
C GLU A 7 10.23 20.65 -15.56
N THR A 8 10.23 21.98 -15.45
CA THR A 8 9.79 22.66 -14.23
C THR A 8 8.29 22.50 -14.04
N ILE A 9 7.86 22.02 -12.87
CA ILE A 9 6.46 21.98 -12.49
C ILE A 9 6.12 23.21 -11.66
N GLY A 10 5.12 23.97 -12.08
CA GLY A 10 4.51 25.04 -11.29
C GLY A 10 3.24 25.54 -11.97
N SER A 11 2.38 26.26 -11.24
CA SER A 11 1.06 26.67 -11.74
C SER A 11 1.10 27.55 -13.00
N SER A 12 2.26 28.15 -13.29
CA SER A 12 2.50 29.05 -14.42
C SER A 12 3.43 28.47 -15.49
N TYR A 13 3.79 27.19 -15.39
CA TYR A 13 4.69 26.51 -16.32
C TYR A 13 3.95 25.44 -17.11
N PRO A 14 4.34 25.16 -18.37
CA PRO A 14 3.96 23.93 -19.04
C PRO A 14 4.42 22.74 -18.18
N ALA A 15 3.53 21.79 -17.94
CA ALA A 15 3.84 20.60 -17.17
C ALA A 15 3.86 19.39 -18.09
N ASN A 16 4.96 18.62 -18.04
CA ASN A 16 5.05 17.35 -18.73
C ASN A 16 4.12 16.31 -18.06
N PRO A 17 3.28 15.57 -18.80
CA PRO A 17 2.35 14.60 -18.23
C PRO A 17 3.00 13.48 -17.39
N GLU A 18 4.20 13.03 -17.77
CA GLU A 18 4.95 12.00 -17.04
C GLU A 18 5.47 12.54 -15.71
N ASP A 19 6.04 13.75 -15.72
CA ASP A 19 6.49 14.45 -14.51
C ASP A 19 5.32 14.69 -13.54
N VAL A 20 4.15 15.11 -14.06
CA VAL A 20 2.94 15.29 -13.27
C VAL A 20 2.49 13.98 -12.62
N TRP A 21 2.48 12.88 -13.38
CA TRP A 21 2.08 11.58 -12.87
C TRP A 21 3.02 11.10 -11.74
N ASN A 22 4.33 11.20 -11.97
CA ASN A 22 5.34 10.79 -10.99
C ASN A 22 5.24 11.61 -9.70
N VAL A 23 5.11 12.94 -9.82
CA VAL A 23 4.96 13.83 -8.67
C VAL A 23 3.69 13.53 -7.89
N LYS A 24 2.53 13.41 -8.55
CA LYS A 24 1.29 13.13 -7.83
C LYS A 24 1.31 11.77 -7.13
N THR A 25 1.88 10.75 -7.76
CA THR A 25 1.98 9.40 -7.17
C THR A 25 2.85 9.43 -5.92
N THR A 26 4.07 9.96 -6.02
CA THR A 26 4.96 10.04 -4.85
C THR A 26 4.41 10.95 -3.76
N MET A 27 3.75 12.06 -4.11
CA MET A 27 3.11 12.92 -3.12
C MET A 27 1.92 12.25 -2.44
N ASN A 28 1.17 11.40 -3.16
CA ASN A 28 0.11 10.60 -2.55
C ASN A 28 0.68 9.60 -1.55
N ASP A 29 1.77 8.91 -1.91
CA ASP A 29 2.47 7.98 -1.01
C ASP A 29 3.00 8.66 0.25
N LEU A 30 3.46 9.92 0.10
CA LEU A 30 3.92 10.74 1.22
C LEU A 30 2.79 11.41 2.01
N GLY A 31 1.53 11.28 1.56
CA GLY A 31 0.35 11.87 2.23
C GLY A 31 0.13 13.36 1.99
N TYR A 32 0.78 13.94 0.98
CA TYR A 32 0.68 15.36 0.61
C TYR A 32 -0.25 15.62 -0.58
N TYR A 33 -0.81 14.58 -1.21
CA TYR A 33 -1.75 14.73 -2.31
C TYR A 33 -2.86 13.70 -2.21
N ASP A 34 -4.11 14.16 -2.26
CA ASP A 34 -5.29 13.31 -2.33
C ASP A 34 -5.95 13.46 -3.71
N PRO A 35 -6.01 12.38 -4.52
CA PRO A 35 -6.66 12.43 -5.82
C PRO A 35 -8.15 12.77 -5.68
N PRO A 36 -8.68 13.76 -6.43
CA PRO A 36 -10.08 14.15 -6.32
C PRO A 36 -11.04 13.03 -6.69
N ALA A 37 -12.05 12.79 -5.87
CA ALA A 37 -13.00 11.68 -6.07
C ALA A 37 -13.78 11.75 -7.40
N SER A 38 -13.88 12.94 -8.01
CA SER A 38 -14.60 13.14 -9.27
C SER A 38 -13.87 12.61 -10.50
N TYR A 39 -12.53 12.61 -10.50
CA TYR A 39 -11.73 12.24 -11.66
C TYR A 39 -10.50 11.38 -11.35
N GLY A 40 -10.17 11.16 -10.08
CA GLY A 40 -9.07 10.31 -9.62
C GLY A 40 -7.68 10.86 -9.93
N MET A 41 -6.70 9.96 -9.99
CA MET A 41 -5.34 10.28 -10.39
C MET A 41 -5.29 10.47 -11.91
N THR A 42 -4.80 11.63 -12.36
CA THR A 42 -4.69 11.97 -13.79
C THR A 42 -3.32 12.58 -14.07
N PRO A 43 -2.81 12.46 -15.32
CA PRO A 43 -1.53 13.04 -15.72
C PRO A 43 -1.63 14.56 -16.01
N TRP A 44 -2.70 15.22 -15.55
CA TRP A 44 -2.94 16.64 -15.76
C TRP A 44 -2.67 17.41 -14.48
N PRO A 45 -1.92 18.53 -14.51
CA PRO A 45 -1.67 19.33 -13.32
C PRO A 45 -2.99 19.89 -12.80
N ASP A 46 -3.18 19.86 -11.49
CA ASP A 46 -4.40 20.37 -10.85
C ASP A 46 -4.10 21.13 -9.55
N THR A 47 -5.11 21.83 -9.05
CA THR A 47 -4.96 22.65 -7.84
C THR A 47 -4.50 21.83 -6.62
N PRO A 48 -5.07 20.65 -6.32
CA PRO A 48 -4.63 19.85 -5.16
C PRO A 48 -3.16 19.45 -5.23
N MET A 49 -2.62 19.17 -6.42
CA MET A 49 -1.19 18.91 -6.61
C MET A 49 -0.34 20.10 -6.17
N PHE A 50 -0.65 21.31 -6.63
CA PHE A 50 0.13 22.50 -6.26
C PHE A 50 0.00 22.86 -4.78
N GLU A 51 -1.18 22.67 -4.17
CA GLU A 51 -1.36 22.86 -2.73
C GLU A 51 -0.59 21.83 -1.91
N GLY A 52 -0.52 20.59 -2.38
CA GLY A 52 0.33 19.56 -1.81
C GLY A 52 1.81 19.95 -1.84
N ILE A 53 2.29 20.50 -2.97
CA ILE A 53 3.71 20.90 -3.13
C ILE A 53 4.04 21.98 -2.11
N LYS A 54 3.18 23.00 -1.99
CA LYS A 54 3.35 24.06 -0.99
C LYS A 54 3.33 23.52 0.44
N THR A 55 2.45 22.57 0.73
CA THR A 55 2.37 21.94 2.06
C THR A 55 3.65 21.18 2.38
N PHE A 56 4.13 20.36 1.44
CA PHE A 56 5.41 19.67 1.57
C PHE A 56 6.57 20.64 1.78
N GLN A 57 6.66 21.69 0.95
CA GLN A 57 7.71 22.71 1.06
C GLN A 57 7.70 23.35 2.45
N LYS A 58 6.52 23.73 2.94
CA LYS A 58 6.34 24.33 4.26
C LYS A 58 6.78 23.39 5.38
N ASP A 59 6.35 22.13 5.34
CA ASP A 59 6.62 21.14 6.39
C ASP A 59 8.11 20.74 6.43
N HIS A 60 8.83 20.93 5.32
CA HIS A 60 10.26 20.67 5.20
C HIS A 60 11.14 21.92 5.21
N GLY A 61 10.59 23.09 5.52
CA GLY A 61 11.36 24.34 5.67
C GLY A 61 11.98 24.84 4.36
N LEU A 62 11.36 24.51 3.23
CA LEU A 62 11.72 25.00 1.90
C LEU A 62 10.94 26.29 1.58
N ASP A 63 11.37 26.98 0.53
CA ASP A 63 10.61 28.10 -0.02
C ASP A 63 9.24 27.61 -0.52
N VAL A 64 8.17 28.21 0.00
CA VAL A 64 6.78 27.84 -0.29
C VAL A 64 6.30 28.54 -1.57
N ASP A 65 6.96 28.25 -2.69
CA ASP A 65 6.64 28.84 -3.99
C ASP A 65 5.67 27.98 -4.82
N GLY A 66 5.45 26.72 -4.42
CA GLY A 66 4.64 25.75 -5.16
C GLY A 66 5.29 25.31 -6.47
N VAL A 67 6.61 25.48 -6.61
CA VAL A 67 7.38 25.18 -7.82
C VAL A 67 8.39 24.06 -7.54
N MET A 68 8.51 23.15 -8.49
CA MET A 68 9.52 22.09 -8.49
C MET A 68 10.40 22.24 -9.73
N TYR A 69 11.62 22.71 -9.51
CA TYR A 69 12.66 22.73 -10.54
C TYR A 69 13.31 21.35 -10.68
N PRO A 70 13.71 20.94 -11.90
CA PRO A 70 14.61 19.81 -12.08
C PRO A 70 15.87 19.97 -11.23
N ASP A 71 16.29 18.91 -10.53
CA ASP A 71 17.39 18.92 -9.56
C ASP A 71 17.29 19.96 -8.42
N GLY A 72 16.11 20.55 -8.26
CA GLY A 72 15.83 21.59 -7.28
C GLY A 72 15.75 21.05 -5.85
N PRO A 73 15.71 21.95 -4.85
CA PRO A 73 15.64 21.57 -3.44
C PRO A 73 14.37 20.77 -3.12
N THR A 74 13.23 21.10 -3.74
CA THR A 74 11.96 20.38 -3.55
C THR A 74 12.05 18.93 -4.03
N VAL A 75 12.59 18.69 -5.23
CA VAL A 75 12.75 17.34 -5.80
C VAL A 75 13.70 16.50 -4.96
N LYS A 76 14.83 17.08 -4.54
CA LYS A 76 15.81 16.39 -3.68
C LYS A 76 15.18 15.98 -2.35
N ALA A 77 14.49 16.91 -1.69
CA ALA A 77 13.82 16.63 -0.43
C ALA A 77 12.74 15.54 -0.58
N ILE A 78 11.95 15.57 -1.66
CA ILE A 78 10.95 14.53 -1.93
C ILE A 78 11.65 13.17 -2.11
N ASN A 79 12.72 13.09 -2.90
CA ASN A 79 13.44 11.84 -3.12
C ASN A 79 14.07 11.28 -1.84
N GLU A 80 14.61 12.14 -0.98
CA GLU A 80 15.11 11.74 0.34
C GLU A 80 13.98 11.16 1.22
N LYS A 81 12.78 11.73 1.15
CA LYS A 81 11.62 11.23 1.91
C LYS A 81 11.00 9.98 1.32
N ALA A 82 10.88 9.90 -0.01
CA ALA A 82 10.39 8.72 -0.70
C ALA A 82 11.31 7.52 -0.46
N THR A 83 12.63 7.72 -0.56
CA THR A 83 13.60 6.67 -0.22
C THR A 83 13.57 6.34 1.28
N ALA A 84 13.39 7.32 2.17
CA ALA A 84 13.20 7.03 3.60
C ALA A 84 11.91 6.26 3.89
N ALA A 85 10.83 6.49 3.13
CA ALA A 85 9.57 5.75 3.20
C ALA A 85 9.76 4.31 2.69
N ASP A 86 10.47 4.10 1.57
CA ASP A 86 10.82 2.77 1.08
C ASP A 86 11.70 2.01 2.08
N ASN A 87 12.69 2.71 2.66
CA ASN A 87 13.57 2.15 3.67
C ASN A 87 12.88 1.99 5.03
N SER A 88 11.80 2.71 5.32
CA SER A 88 10.94 2.46 6.48
C SER A 88 9.97 1.31 6.24
N GLY A 89 9.63 1.01 4.98
CA GLY A 89 9.01 -0.24 4.56
C GLY A 89 9.96 -1.43 4.58
N SER A 90 11.28 -1.19 4.43
CA SER A 90 12.34 -2.23 4.44
C SER A 90 13.01 -2.42 5.82
N ASN A 91 12.85 -1.47 6.75
CA ASN A 91 13.22 -1.61 8.15
C ASN A 91 12.04 -2.05 9.04
N ASN A 92 11.19 -2.93 8.52
CA ASN A 92 10.53 -3.93 9.36
C ASN A 92 11.34 -5.23 9.30
N ASN A 93 12.63 -5.10 9.63
CA ASN A 93 13.33 -6.11 10.39
C ASN A 93 13.18 -5.80 11.90
N ASP A 94 11.98 -5.37 12.30
CA ASP A 94 11.37 -5.94 13.49
C ASP A 94 11.17 -7.43 13.20
N GLN A 95 12.28 -8.14 13.34
CA GLN A 95 12.28 -9.35 14.10
C GLN A 95 11.60 -9.02 15.43
N LEU A 96 10.26 -9.10 15.45
CA LEU A 96 9.54 -9.53 16.61
C LEU A 96 10.13 -10.90 16.93
N ALA A 97 11.20 -10.86 17.74
CA ALA A 97 11.55 -11.95 18.61
C ALA A 97 10.26 -12.24 19.38
N TYR A 98 9.49 -13.19 18.87
CA TYR A 98 8.43 -13.85 19.59
C TYR A 98 9.06 -14.38 20.87
N ASN A 99 8.92 -13.63 21.96
CA ASN A 99 9.24 -14.09 23.30
C ASN A 99 7.93 -14.58 23.92
N PRO A 100 7.72 -15.90 24.05
CA PRO A 100 6.47 -16.47 24.55
C PRO A 100 6.19 -16.19 26.05
N ALA A 101 7.00 -15.36 26.72
CA ALA A 101 6.86 -15.05 28.15
C ALA A 101 6.32 -13.63 28.46
N GLY A 102 6.01 -12.81 27.46
CA GLY A 102 5.63 -11.40 27.65
C GLY A 102 4.17 -11.09 27.32
N THR A 103 3.21 -11.77 27.93
CA THR A 103 1.82 -11.29 27.95
C THR A 103 1.75 -9.96 28.69
N ASN A 104 0.98 -8.97 28.20
CA ASN A 104 0.08 -8.13 29.03
C ASN A 104 -0.70 -7.08 28.21
N LEU A 105 -1.98 -7.36 27.97
CA LEU A 105 -3.13 -6.67 28.60
C LEU A 105 -4.38 -6.83 27.70
N LEU A 106 -4.20 -6.83 26.37
CA LEU A 106 -5.30 -7.10 25.44
C LEU A 106 -5.77 -8.57 25.49
N ASP A 107 -4.87 -9.51 25.76
CA ASP A 107 -5.20 -10.95 25.82
C ASP A 107 -6.01 -11.34 27.08
N MET A 108 -5.91 -10.57 28.17
CA MET A 108 -6.71 -10.82 29.40
C MET A 108 -8.17 -10.39 29.26
N ILE A 109 -8.45 -9.37 28.43
CA ILE A 109 -9.80 -8.80 28.31
C ILE A 109 -10.71 -9.71 27.45
N MET A 110 -10.13 -10.55 26.60
CA MET A 110 -10.87 -11.41 25.67
C MET A 110 -11.00 -12.89 26.12
N GLN A 111 -10.33 -13.31 27.20
CA GLN A 111 -10.33 -14.71 27.69
C GLN A 111 -11.43 -15.08 28.72
N ARG A 112 -12.55 -14.34 28.78
CA ARG A 112 -13.79 -14.85 29.41
C ARG A 112 -14.74 -15.39 28.34
N GLY A 113 -14.37 -16.54 27.77
CA GLY A 113 -15.13 -17.19 26.71
C GLY A 113 -14.67 -18.62 26.43
N GLN A 114 -14.45 -19.37 27.49
CA GLN A 114 -14.19 -20.81 27.58
C GLN A 114 -14.91 -21.70 26.53
N LYS A 115 -14.12 -22.42 25.70
CA LYS A 115 -14.25 -23.83 25.22
C LYS A 115 -13.64 -23.95 23.80
N GLY A 116 -12.67 -24.78 23.46
CA GLY A 116 -11.90 -25.80 24.16
C GLY A 116 -11.21 -26.72 23.13
N GLY A 117 -9.97 -27.17 23.44
CA GLY A 117 -9.24 -28.29 22.81
C GLY A 117 -8.61 -28.00 21.43
N GLY A 118 -7.36 -28.31 21.11
CA GLY A 118 -6.30 -29.07 21.78
C GLY A 118 -5.42 -29.75 20.73
N GLY A 119 -4.09 -29.59 20.83
CA GLY A 119 -3.07 -30.33 20.06
C GLY A 119 -2.53 -29.54 18.86
N GLY A 120 -1.27 -29.08 18.82
CA GLY A 120 -0.05 -29.73 19.28
C GLY A 120 0.73 -30.21 18.06
N GLY A 121 1.71 -29.42 17.60
CA GLY A 121 2.51 -29.77 16.43
C GLY A 121 3.24 -28.56 15.85
N ASN A 122 4.28 -28.15 16.56
CA ASN A 122 5.42 -27.38 16.05
C ASN A 122 6.06 -28.12 14.87
N SER A 123 5.91 -27.58 13.67
CA SER A 123 6.59 -28.06 12.46
C SER A 123 7.05 -26.87 11.63
N CYS A 124 8.28 -26.94 11.15
CA CYS A 124 9.01 -25.87 10.45
C CYS A 124 8.20 -25.27 9.29
N PRO A 125 8.28 -23.94 9.05
CA PRO A 125 7.56 -23.30 7.95
C PRO A 125 8.23 -23.66 6.62
N GLY A 126 7.57 -24.52 5.85
CA GLY A 126 8.04 -24.93 4.51
C GLY A 126 7.27 -26.06 3.84
N GLU A 127 6.54 -26.90 4.59
CA GLU A 127 5.93 -28.13 4.01
C GLU A 127 4.47 -28.39 4.42
N ARG A 128 3.75 -27.37 4.92
CA ARG A 128 2.32 -27.53 5.22
C ARG A 128 1.50 -27.01 4.05
N GLY A 129 0.74 -27.90 3.39
CA GLY A 129 -0.38 -27.51 2.54
C GLY A 129 -1.35 -26.58 3.29
N PRO A 130 -2.31 -25.97 2.57
CA PRO A 130 -3.14 -24.87 3.04
C PRO A 130 -3.92 -25.29 4.27
N GLY A 131 -4.27 -24.31 5.09
CA GLY A 131 -4.91 -24.50 6.40
C GLY A 131 -6.22 -25.27 6.35
N SER A 132 -6.85 -25.39 7.50
CA SER A 132 -8.20 -25.97 7.61
C SER A 132 -9.19 -25.29 6.65
N ASP A 133 -10.32 -25.93 6.33
CA ASP A 133 -11.37 -25.31 5.51
C ASP A 133 -11.74 -23.90 6.02
N GLU A 134 -11.71 -23.71 7.35
CA GLU A 134 -11.92 -22.44 8.05
C GLU A 134 -10.85 -21.39 7.72
N ASP A 135 -9.58 -21.79 7.58
CA ASP A 135 -8.49 -20.90 7.18
C ASP A 135 -8.63 -20.46 5.72
N CYS A 136 -9.11 -21.35 4.84
CA CYS A 136 -9.37 -21.03 3.45
C CYS A 136 -10.56 -20.10 3.28
N ASP A 137 -11.62 -20.29 4.07
CA ASP A 137 -12.78 -19.40 4.08
C ASP A 137 -12.39 -18.00 4.60
N ARG A 138 -11.59 -17.93 5.67
CA ARG A 138 -11.06 -16.66 6.17
C ARG A 138 -10.15 -15.97 5.14
N LEU A 139 -9.35 -16.73 4.39
CA LEU A 139 -8.53 -16.19 3.31
C LEU A 139 -9.38 -15.63 2.16
N ALA A 140 -10.48 -16.29 1.84
CA ALA A 140 -11.43 -15.84 0.83
C ALA A 140 -12.11 -14.52 1.25
N ASP A 141 -12.51 -14.39 2.52
CA ASP A 141 -13.08 -13.14 3.04
C ASP A 141 -12.10 -11.95 2.94
N LEU A 142 -10.80 -12.18 3.16
CA LEU A 142 -9.77 -11.16 2.99
C LEU A 142 -9.60 -10.74 1.53
N ASP A 143 -9.68 -11.69 0.60
CA ASP A 143 -9.64 -11.40 -0.84
C ASP A 143 -10.86 -10.63 -1.30
N ASP A 144 -12.03 -11.02 -0.80
CA ASP A 144 -13.29 -10.33 -1.00
C ASP A 144 -13.16 -8.85 -0.63
N GLU A 145 -12.64 -8.57 0.56
CA GLU A 145 -12.41 -7.20 1.02
C GLU A 145 -11.41 -6.45 0.14
N MET A 146 -10.31 -7.07 -0.26
CA MET A 146 -9.34 -6.47 -1.17
C MET A 146 -9.97 -6.12 -2.51
N CYS A 147 -10.71 -7.05 -3.13
CA CYS A 147 -11.36 -6.80 -4.41
C CYS A 147 -12.45 -5.73 -4.32
N ARG A 148 -13.13 -5.59 -3.17
CA ARG A 148 -14.09 -4.49 -2.92
C ARG A 148 -13.42 -3.12 -2.83
N ARG A 149 -12.19 -3.06 -2.29
CA ARG A 149 -11.42 -1.81 -2.15
C ARG A 149 -10.87 -1.30 -3.49
N LEU A 150 -10.75 -2.15 -4.51
CA LEU A 150 -10.32 -1.73 -5.84
C LEU A 150 -11.27 -0.70 -6.47
N PRO A 151 -10.78 0.17 -7.38
CA PRO A 151 -11.62 1.08 -8.15
C PRO A 151 -12.82 0.37 -8.80
N PRO A 152 -13.98 1.03 -8.95
CA PRO A 152 -15.20 0.44 -9.51
C PRO A 152 -15.14 0.24 -11.04
N LEU A 153 -14.01 -0.25 -11.54
CA LEU A 153 -13.80 -0.63 -12.92
C LEU A 153 -14.25 -2.09 -13.11
N PRO A 154 -15.28 -2.36 -13.95
CA PRO A 154 -15.88 -3.69 -14.05
C PRO A 154 -14.87 -4.80 -14.37
N ARG A 155 -13.94 -4.58 -15.31
CA ARG A 155 -12.93 -5.59 -15.68
C ARG A 155 -11.91 -5.85 -14.58
N LEU A 156 -11.43 -4.81 -13.90
CA LEU A 156 -10.43 -4.92 -12.85
C LEU A 156 -10.97 -5.72 -11.67
N ARG A 157 -12.15 -5.34 -11.18
CA ARG A 157 -12.81 -6.06 -10.09
C ARG A 157 -13.11 -7.50 -10.50
N GLN A 158 -13.64 -7.72 -11.71
CA GLN A 158 -13.92 -9.07 -12.21
C GLN A 158 -12.66 -9.96 -12.19
N GLN A 159 -11.52 -9.46 -12.66
CA GLN A 159 -10.25 -10.20 -12.66
C GLN A 159 -9.77 -10.52 -11.24
N CYS A 160 -9.92 -9.58 -10.30
CA CYS A 160 -9.62 -9.81 -8.89
C CYS A 160 -10.49 -10.92 -8.30
N TRP A 161 -11.81 -10.84 -8.48
CA TRP A 161 -12.77 -11.83 -8.02
C TRP A 161 -12.54 -13.23 -8.61
N GLU A 162 -12.20 -13.30 -9.90
CA GLU A 162 -11.84 -14.56 -10.57
C GLU A 162 -10.57 -15.18 -9.98
N SER A 163 -9.54 -14.37 -9.71
CA SER A 163 -8.30 -14.85 -9.09
C SER A 163 -8.47 -15.24 -7.62
N ALA A 164 -9.27 -14.50 -6.85
CA ALA A 164 -9.64 -14.81 -5.47
C ALA A 164 -10.34 -16.17 -5.37
N SER A 165 -11.31 -16.42 -6.26
CA SER A 165 -12.01 -17.70 -6.34
C SER A 165 -11.06 -18.85 -6.66
N GLN A 166 -10.10 -18.65 -7.58
CA GLN A 166 -9.09 -19.66 -7.91
C GLN A 166 -8.17 -19.93 -6.73
N ARG A 167 -7.81 -18.89 -5.98
CA ARG A 167 -6.97 -19.00 -4.79
C ARG A 167 -7.66 -19.77 -3.67
N ASN A 168 -8.93 -19.49 -3.41
CA ASN A 168 -9.74 -20.23 -2.44
C ASN A 168 -9.90 -21.70 -2.84
N ALA A 169 -10.18 -21.98 -4.12
CA ALA A 169 -10.25 -23.35 -4.62
C ALA A 169 -8.92 -24.10 -4.49
N ALA A 170 -7.79 -23.44 -4.75
CA ALA A 170 -6.46 -24.02 -4.55
C ALA A 170 -6.18 -24.29 -3.06
N CYS A 171 -6.57 -23.38 -2.17
CA CYS A 171 -6.47 -23.54 -0.73
C CYS A 171 -7.24 -24.78 -0.27
N LYS A 172 -8.52 -24.89 -0.60
CA LYS A 172 -9.36 -26.05 -0.24
C LYS A 172 -8.87 -27.36 -0.85
N ALA A 173 -8.24 -27.30 -2.03
CA ALA A 173 -7.71 -28.46 -2.73
C ALA A 173 -6.31 -28.89 -2.26
N GLY A 174 -5.71 -28.23 -1.27
CA GLY A 174 -4.36 -28.58 -0.84
C GLY A 174 -3.26 -28.13 -1.80
N ARG A 175 -3.58 -27.26 -2.76
CA ARG A 175 -2.71 -26.88 -3.88
C ARG A 175 -1.99 -25.56 -3.61
N PRO A 176 -0.83 -25.33 -4.25
CA PRO A 176 -0.20 -24.02 -4.24
C PRO A 176 -1.17 -22.94 -4.68
N MET A 177 -1.29 -21.88 -3.87
CA MET A 177 -2.22 -20.79 -4.10
C MET A 177 -1.68 -19.85 -5.19
N PRO A 178 -2.44 -19.62 -6.28
CA PRO A 178 -2.09 -18.60 -7.28
C PRO A 178 -2.13 -17.19 -6.66
N PRO A 179 -1.42 -16.21 -7.24
CA PRO A 179 -1.47 -14.83 -6.76
C PRO A 179 -2.87 -14.22 -6.92
N LEU A 180 -3.19 -13.25 -6.07
CA LEU A 180 -4.34 -12.39 -6.30
C LEU A 180 -4.03 -11.41 -7.42
N ASN A 181 -4.95 -11.26 -8.37
CA ASN A 181 -4.84 -10.27 -9.41
C ASN A 181 -5.55 -8.98 -8.99
N THR A 182 -4.81 -8.07 -8.36
CA THR A 182 -5.32 -6.73 -8.03
C THR A 182 -5.18 -5.74 -9.18
N GLY A 183 -4.73 -6.20 -10.36
CA GLY A 183 -4.29 -5.37 -11.48
C GLY A 183 -3.06 -4.58 -11.09
N ASP A 184 -1.88 -5.18 -11.32
CA ASP A 184 -0.60 -4.48 -11.15
C ASP A 184 -0.65 -3.16 -11.93
N TRP A 185 -0.41 -2.07 -11.21
CA TRP A 185 -0.36 -0.67 -11.65
C TRP A 185 1.08 -0.19 -11.69
#